data_AF-A0A8B7QAS0-F1
#
_entry.id   AF-A0A8B7QAS0-F1
#
_cell.length_a   1.000
_cell.length_b   1.000
_cell.length_c   1.000
_cell.angle_alpha   90.00
_cell.angle_beta   90.00
_cell.angle_gamma   90.00
#
_symmetry.space_group_name_H-M   'P 1'
#
loop_
_entity.id
_entity.type
_entity.pdbx_description
1 polymer ?
#
loop_
_entity_poly.entity_id
_entity_poly.type
_entity_poly.pdbx_seq_one_letter_code
_entity_poly.pdbx_strand_id
1 'polypeptide(L)'
;MQYTGSQYIGEYVDGRMEGHAEYILPTETRYVGEMKDGVFHGQGTLYFPSGSQYDAIWENGLVVKGTYTFSDGLQYDAKNWHYCDTYDRRFYTEICHGLKPTGISQLTNVDPPRKIPKGCYDCGDGFYNPITRVVKDYNNRFLRNADDDEHEWIIRTCRKGWDEIVGHRPKL
;
A
#
# COMPACT_ATOMS: atom_id res chain seq x y z
N MET A 1 -24.47 16.48 15.68
CA MET A 1 -24.14 15.32 14.82
C MET A 1 -23.38 15.84 13.61
N GLN A 2 -22.05 15.93 13.69
CA GLN A 2 -21.18 16.11 12.53
C GLN A 2 -20.65 14.71 12.21
N TYR A 3 -21.32 14.00 11.31
CA TYR A 3 -21.05 12.58 11.04
C TYR A 3 -20.61 12.36 9.60
N THR A 4 -19.79 13.23 9.04
CA THR A 4 -19.25 12.90 7.71
C THR A 4 -17.75 12.80 7.65
N GLY A 5 -16.96 13.32 8.60
CA GLY A 5 -15.50 13.12 8.66
C GLY A 5 -14.74 13.47 7.36
N SER A 6 -15.44 14.03 6.38
CA SER A 6 -15.02 14.27 5.02
C SER A 6 -14.67 15.74 4.88
N GLN A 7 -13.60 16.04 4.16
CA GLN A 7 -13.15 17.39 3.93
C GLN A 7 -13.16 17.69 2.44
N TYR A 8 -13.73 18.84 2.06
CA TYR A 8 -13.73 19.31 0.69
C TYR A 8 -12.96 20.63 0.59
N ILE A 9 -12.12 20.72 -0.43
CA ILE A 9 -11.31 21.90 -0.76
C ILE A 9 -11.52 22.17 -2.25
N GLY A 10 -12.38 23.13 -2.58
CA GLY A 10 -12.71 23.46 -3.95
C GLY A 10 -13.79 24.54 -4.03
N GLU A 11 -14.25 24.81 -5.25
CA GLU A 11 -15.26 25.83 -5.50
C GLU A 11 -16.67 25.30 -5.18
N TYR A 12 -17.55 26.23 -4.81
CA TYR A 12 -18.98 25.97 -4.70
C TYR A 12 -19.73 26.91 -5.63
N VAL A 13 -20.62 26.36 -6.45
CA VAL A 13 -21.58 27.14 -7.25
C VAL A 13 -22.97 26.71 -6.85
N ASP A 14 -23.83 27.67 -6.49
CA ASP A 14 -25.20 27.41 -6.01
C ASP A 14 -25.31 26.37 -4.88
N GLY A 15 -24.30 26.35 -4.00
CA GLY A 15 -24.23 25.42 -2.87
C GLY A 15 -23.83 23.99 -3.25
N ARG A 16 -23.39 23.74 -4.49
CA ARG A 16 -22.89 22.46 -4.97
C ARG A 16 -21.39 22.50 -5.21
N MET A 17 -20.70 21.38 -4.96
CA MET A 17 -19.27 21.22 -5.27
C MET A 17 -19.10 21.17 -6.79
N GLU A 18 -18.24 22.05 -7.31
CA GLU A 18 -18.07 22.29 -8.74
C GLU A 18 -16.59 22.59 -9.07
N GLY A 19 -16.22 22.34 -10.33
CA GLY A 19 -14.89 22.65 -10.84
C GLY A 19 -13.81 21.71 -10.32
N HIS A 20 -12.55 22.16 -10.35
CA HIS A 20 -11.43 21.35 -9.86
C HIS A 20 -11.36 21.42 -8.33
N ALA A 21 -11.30 20.26 -7.68
CA ALA A 21 -11.34 20.17 -6.24
C ALA A 21 -10.57 18.98 -5.68
N GLU A 22 -10.30 19.05 -4.37
CA GLU A 22 -9.79 17.98 -3.53
C GLU A 22 -10.88 17.55 -2.54
N TYR A 23 -11.22 16.26 -2.54
CA TYR A 23 -12.22 15.66 -1.64
C TYR A 23 -11.59 14.52 -0.84
N ILE A 24 -11.53 14.66 0.48
CA ILE A 24 -10.95 13.69 1.41
C ILE A 24 -12.10 12.91 2.06
N LEU A 25 -12.13 11.61 1.82
CA LEU A 25 -13.08 10.68 2.39
C LEU A 25 -12.71 10.33 3.84
N PRO A 26 -13.67 9.84 4.66
CA PRO A 26 -13.42 9.38 6.03
C PRO A 26 -12.38 8.25 6.12
N THR A 27 -12.18 7.53 5.03
CA THR A 27 -11.17 6.47 4.88
C THR A 27 -9.77 7.02 4.62
N GLU A 28 -9.54 8.33 4.76
CA GLU A 28 -8.31 9.03 4.37
C GLU A 28 -7.98 8.94 2.86
N THR A 29 -8.86 8.35 2.05
CA THR A 29 -8.72 8.36 0.59
C THR A 29 -8.98 9.77 0.08
N ARG A 30 -8.14 10.23 -0.83
CA ARG A 30 -8.23 11.59 -1.39
C ARG A 30 -8.53 11.55 -2.88
N TYR A 31 -9.58 12.22 -3.31
CA TYR A 31 -9.85 12.53 -4.71
C TYR A 31 -9.28 13.90 -5.05
N VAL A 32 -8.62 14.02 -6.21
CA VAL A 32 -8.23 15.30 -6.81
C VAL A 32 -8.66 15.27 -8.27
N GLY A 33 -9.54 16.18 -8.66
CA GLY A 33 -10.07 16.20 -10.03
C GLY A 33 -11.27 17.10 -10.19
N GLU A 34 -11.94 16.96 -11.32
CA GLU A 34 -13.17 17.71 -11.61
C GLU A 34 -14.36 17.18 -10.79
N MET A 35 -15.22 18.10 -10.37
CA MET A 35 -16.48 17.84 -9.72
C MET A 35 -17.59 18.61 -10.43
N LYS A 36 -18.77 18.00 -10.46
CA LYS A 36 -19.98 18.58 -11.05
C LYS A 36 -21.19 18.14 -10.25
N ASP A 37 -22.08 19.07 -9.92
CA ASP A 37 -23.30 18.81 -9.16
C ASP A 37 -23.09 18.00 -7.86
N GLY A 38 -21.94 18.19 -7.20
CA GLY A 38 -21.62 17.46 -5.97
C GLY A 38 -21.04 16.06 -6.16
N VAL A 39 -20.76 15.61 -7.39
CA VAL A 39 -20.18 14.28 -7.68
C VAL A 39 -18.89 14.39 -8.49
N PHE A 40 -18.09 13.32 -8.49
CA PHE A 40 -16.88 13.25 -9.33
C PHE A 40 -17.25 13.27 -10.81
N HIS A 41 -16.52 14.06 -11.58
CA HIS A 41 -16.72 14.23 -13.01
C HIS A 41 -15.39 14.43 -13.72
N GLY A 42 -15.37 14.32 -15.05
CA GLY A 42 -14.18 14.62 -15.86
C GLY A 42 -12.97 13.77 -15.48
N GLN A 43 -11.77 14.35 -15.53
CA GLN A 43 -10.55 13.67 -15.12
C GLN A 43 -10.34 13.82 -13.61
N GLY A 44 -9.95 12.73 -12.94
CA GLY A 44 -9.60 12.78 -11.53
C GLY A 44 -8.82 11.56 -11.07
N THR A 45 -8.02 11.77 -10.03
CA THR A 45 -7.16 10.76 -9.42
C THR A 45 -7.58 10.51 -7.98
N LEU A 46 -7.76 9.25 -7.62
CA LEU A 46 -7.87 8.82 -6.24
C LEU A 46 -6.49 8.43 -5.71
N TYR A 47 -6.13 8.95 -4.54
CA TYR A 47 -4.95 8.60 -3.78
C TYR A 47 -5.37 7.82 -2.54
N PHE A 48 -4.86 6.60 -2.40
CA PHE A 48 -5.15 5.74 -1.25
C PHE A 48 -4.11 5.91 -0.14
N PRO A 49 -4.48 5.72 1.14
CA PRO A 49 -3.52 5.77 2.25
C PRO A 49 -2.36 4.78 2.14
N SER A 50 -2.55 3.68 1.40
CA SER A 50 -1.51 2.71 1.06
C SER A 50 -0.41 3.24 0.13
N GLY A 51 -0.62 4.41 -0.49
CA GLY A 51 0.29 5.02 -1.46
C GLY A 51 0.03 4.62 -2.91
N SER A 52 -0.96 3.76 -3.16
CA SER A 52 -1.43 3.50 -4.52
C SER A 52 -2.33 4.62 -5.02
N GLN A 53 -2.53 4.67 -6.34
CA GLN A 53 -3.39 5.65 -6.98
C GLN A 53 -4.27 5.02 -8.05
N TYR A 54 -5.38 5.69 -8.35
CA TYR A 54 -6.30 5.33 -9.41
C TYR A 54 -6.66 6.55 -10.24
N ASP A 55 -6.09 6.64 -11.43
CA ASP A 55 -6.33 7.69 -12.41
C ASP A 55 -7.52 7.30 -13.29
N ALA A 56 -8.57 8.13 -13.33
CA ALA A 56 -9.80 7.76 -14.00
C ALA A 56 -10.55 8.94 -14.65
N ILE A 57 -11.41 8.59 -15.59
CA ILE A 57 -12.44 9.45 -16.17
C ILE A 57 -13.77 9.11 -15.49
N TRP A 58 -14.44 10.13 -14.96
CA TRP A 58 -15.65 10.03 -14.14
C TRP A 58 -16.84 10.68 -14.85
N GLU A 59 -17.99 10.00 -14.83
CA GLU A 59 -19.26 10.54 -15.32
C GLU A 59 -20.33 10.28 -14.26
N ASN A 60 -20.93 11.35 -13.73
CA ASN A 60 -21.96 11.30 -12.68
C ASN A 60 -21.56 10.43 -11.47
N GLY A 61 -20.30 10.53 -11.03
CA GLY A 61 -19.75 9.76 -9.92
C GLY A 61 -19.38 8.31 -10.26
N LEU A 62 -19.54 7.87 -11.50
CA LEU A 62 -19.18 6.53 -11.96
C LEU A 62 -17.88 6.56 -12.77
N VAL A 63 -17.04 5.55 -12.61
CA VAL A 63 -15.84 5.40 -13.44
C VAL A 63 -16.20 4.88 -14.83
N VAL A 64 -15.74 5.60 -15.86
CA VAL A 64 -15.87 5.19 -17.28
C VAL A 64 -14.64 4.39 -17.70
N LYS A 65 -13.46 4.89 -17.35
CA LYS A 65 -12.17 4.25 -17.63
C LYS A 65 -11.19 4.67 -16.54
N GLY A 66 -10.34 3.75 -16.11
CA GLY A 66 -9.28 4.09 -15.18
C GLY A 66 -8.11 3.13 -15.22
N THR A 67 -7.03 3.55 -14.59
CA THR A 67 -5.77 2.83 -14.44
C THR A 67 -5.42 2.80 -12.96
N TYR A 68 -5.14 1.61 -12.43
CA TYR A 68 -4.62 1.46 -11.09
C TYR A 68 -3.10 1.35 -11.12
N THR A 69 -2.44 2.11 -10.25
CA THR A 69 -0.99 2.06 -10.05
C THR A 69 -0.74 1.70 -8.60
N PHE A 70 -0.01 0.59 -8.39
CA PHE A 70 0.40 0.12 -7.07
C PHE A 70 1.36 1.12 -6.42
N SER A 71 1.53 1.02 -5.11
CA SER A 71 2.40 1.94 -4.34
C SER A 71 3.89 1.87 -4.75
N ASP A 72 4.30 0.81 -5.44
CA ASP A 72 5.64 0.63 -6.00
C ASP A 72 5.79 1.18 -7.43
N GLY A 73 4.73 1.74 -8.00
CA GLY A 73 4.70 2.31 -9.35
C GLY A 73 4.34 1.29 -10.45
N LEU A 74 4.11 0.03 -10.12
CA LEU A 74 3.62 -0.94 -11.10
C LEU A 74 2.22 -0.54 -11.56
N GLN A 75 2.00 -0.47 -12.87
CA GLN A 75 0.68 -0.24 -13.44
C GLN A 75 -0.05 -1.57 -13.62
N TYR A 76 -1.32 -1.63 -13.24
CA TYR A 76 -2.16 -2.79 -13.51
C TYR A 76 -2.45 -2.94 -15.01
N ASP A 77 -2.11 -4.10 -15.58
CA ASP A 77 -2.47 -4.50 -16.94
C ASP A 77 -3.19 -5.86 -16.92
N ALA A 78 -4.49 -5.86 -17.26
CA ALA A 78 -5.30 -7.06 -17.27
C ALA A 78 -4.97 -8.04 -18.41
N LYS A 79 -4.27 -7.59 -19.47
CA LYS A 79 -3.96 -8.39 -20.65
C LYS A 79 -2.51 -8.86 -20.66
N ASN A 80 -1.58 -8.00 -20.26
CA ASN A 80 -0.13 -8.30 -20.27
C ASN A 80 0.45 -8.28 -18.84
N TRP A 81 -0.13 -9.09 -17.96
CA TRP A 81 0.34 -9.21 -16.59
C TRP A 81 1.60 -10.09 -16.52
N HIS A 82 2.74 -9.47 -16.24
CA HIS A 82 4.05 -10.15 -16.12
C HIS A 82 4.67 -10.03 -14.74
N TYR A 83 3.94 -9.46 -13.77
CA TYR A 83 4.46 -9.27 -12.43
C TYR A 83 4.33 -10.55 -11.60
N CYS A 84 5.48 -11.10 -11.20
CA CYS A 84 5.58 -12.34 -10.40
C CYS A 84 4.77 -13.50 -10.98
N ASP A 85 4.88 -13.72 -12.29
CA ASP A 85 4.22 -14.85 -12.96
C ASP A 85 5.05 -16.15 -12.85
N THR A 86 4.55 -17.23 -13.45
CA THR A 86 5.20 -18.55 -13.40
C THR A 86 6.56 -18.61 -14.10
N TYR A 87 6.84 -17.69 -15.02
CA TYR A 87 8.07 -17.63 -15.81
C TYR A 87 9.02 -16.55 -15.31
N ASP A 88 8.50 -15.42 -14.83
CA ASP A 88 9.25 -14.28 -14.33
C ASP A 88 8.84 -13.90 -12.91
N ARG A 89 9.70 -14.28 -11.96
CA ARG A 89 9.52 -14.00 -10.52
C ARG A 89 10.03 -12.63 -10.09
N ARG A 90 10.52 -11.79 -11.01
CA ARG A 90 11.18 -10.53 -10.65
C ARG A 90 10.16 -9.58 -10.03
N PHE A 91 10.57 -8.93 -8.94
CA PHE A 91 9.82 -7.79 -8.42
C PHE A 91 9.92 -6.60 -9.39
N TYR A 92 9.00 -5.64 -9.30
CA TYR A 92 8.96 -4.48 -10.19
C TYR A 92 10.25 -3.66 -10.09
N THR A 93 10.81 -3.56 -8.88
CA THR A 93 12.13 -2.96 -8.64
C THR A 93 13.26 -3.67 -9.36
N GLU A 94 13.26 -5.00 -9.46
CA GLU A 94 14.26 -5.78 -10.20
C GLU A 94 14.10 -5.65 -11.71
N ILE A 95 12.87 -5.42 -12.19
CA ILE A 95 12.60 -5.09 -13.60
C ILE A 95 13.18 -3.70 -13.93
N CYS A 96 12.97 -2.72 -13.05
CA CYS A 96 13.41 -1.34 -13.25
C CYS A 96 14.92 -1.13 -13.04
N HIS A 97 15.51 -1.80 -12.05
CA HIS A 97 16.89 -1.55 -11.60
C HIS A 97 17.86 -2.71 -11.86
N GLY A 98 17.36 -3.81 -12.44
CA GLY A 98 18.13 -5.02 -12.66
C GLY A 98 18.22 -5.93 -11.43
N LEU A 99 18.81 -7.10 -11.63
CA LEU A 99 19.02 -8.09 -10.57
C LEU A 99 20.15 -7.66 -9.64
N LYS A 100 19.96 -7.91 -8.35
CA LYS A 100 20.98 -7.64 -7.34
C LYS A 100 22.13 -8.65 -7.37
N PRO A 101 23.32 -8.29 -6.86
CA PRO A 101 24.43 -9.22 -6.70
C PRO A 101 24.04 -10.47 -5.90
N THR A 102 24.71 -11.58 -6.19
CA THR A 102 24.54 -12.86 -5.48
C THR A 102 24.68 -12.69 -3.96
N GLY A 103 23.75 -13.30 -3.20
CA GLY A 103 23.70 -13.23 -1.74
C GLY A 103 22.77 -12.14 -1.19
N ILE A 104 22.35 -11.17 -2.01
CA ILE A 104 21.37 -10.16 -1.61
C ILE A 104 20.01 -10.55 -2.19
N SER A 105 19.18 -11.21 -1.38
CA SER A 105 17.80 -11.56 -1.77
C SER A 105 16.85 -10.42 -1.44
N GLN A 106 16.04 -10.00 -2.41
CA GLN A 106 14.86 -9.20 -2.14
C GLN A 106 13.76 -10.11 -1.63
N LEU A 107 13.28 -9.87 -0.41
CA LEU A 107 12.14 -10.59 0.15
C LEU A 107 10.81 -9.87 -0.15
N THR A 108 10.90 -8.59 -0.48
CA THR A 108 9.78 -7.72 -0.85
C THR A 108 10.21 -6.87 -2.04
N ASN A 109 9.24 -6.28 -2.74
CA ASN A 109 9.47 -5.28 -3.78
C ASN A 109 9.97 -3.92 -3.23
N VAL A 110 10.13 -3.76 -1.91
CA VAL A 110 10.62 -2.51 -1.30
C VAL A 110 12.13 -2.57 -1.13
N ASP A 111 12.85 -1.59 -1.68
CA ASP A 111 14.29 -1.47 -1.58
C ASP A 111 14.74 -0.10 -1.03
N PRO A 112 15.51 -0.03 0.07
CA PRO A 112 15.90 -1.13 0.94
C PRO A 112 14.69 -1.75 1.65
N PRO A 113 14.74 -3.06 1.96
CA PRO A 113 13.66 -3.70 2.69
C PRO A 113 13.46 -3.01 4.04
N ARG A 114 12.20 -2.87 4.46
CA ARG A 114 11.85 -2.19 5.71
C ARG A 114 12.67 -2.75 6.87
N LYS A 115 13.21 -1.84 7.69
CA LYS A 115 13.93 -2.19 8.90
C LYS A 115 12.92 -2.59 9.97
N ILE A 116 12.91 -3.88 10.31
CA ILE A 116 12.01 -4.41 11.32
C ILE A 116 12.56 -4.04 12.70
N PRO A 117 11.74 -3.51 13.63
CA PRO A 117 12.16 -3.26 14.99
C PRO A 117 12.70 -4.54 15.65
N LYS A 118 13.70 -4.39 16.53
CA LYS A 118 14.30 -5.53 17.22
C LYS A 118 13.25 -6.29 18.03
N GLY A 119 13.20 -7.60 17.88
CA GLY A 119 12.22 -8.46 18.56
C GLY A 119 10.84 -8.49 17.91
N CYS A 120 10.63 -7.78 16.79
CA CYS A 120 9.38 -7.79 16.05
C CYS A 120 9.47 -8.63 14.77
N TYR A 121 8.30 -8.92 14.21
CA TYR A 121 8.09 -9.59 12.92
C TYR A 121 7.37 -8.66 11.94
N ASP A 122 7.61 -8.82 10.65
CA ASP A 122 6.91 -8.11 9.57
C ASP A 122 5.82 -9.01 9.00
N CYS A 123 4.55 -8.60 9.18
CA CYS A 123 3.37 -9.36 8.79
C CYS A 123 2.83 -8.96 7.41
N GLY A 124 3.50 -8.04 6.71
CA GLY A 124 3.07 -7.51 5.41
C GLY A 124 2.10 -6.32 5.49
N ASP A 125 1.40 -6.16 6.62
CA ASP A 125 0.55 -5.01 6.93
C ASP A 125 1.03 -4.21 8.16
N GLY A 126 2.07 -4.68 8.84
CA GLY A 126 2.58 -4.06 10.03
C GLY A 126 3.68 -4.84 10.74
N PHE A 127 4.17 -4.26 11.84
CA PHE A 127 5.09 -4.90 12.76
C PHE A 127 4.34 -5.55 13.92
N TYR A 128 4.59 -6.84 14.09
CA TYR A 128 4.06 -7.64 15.18
C TYR A 128 5.08 -7.78 16.31
N ASN A 129 4.64 -7.52 17.55
CA ASN A 129 5.43 -7.75 18.75
C ASN A 129 4.93 -9.00 19.50
N PRO A 130 5.75 -10.06 19.63
CA PRO A 130 5.35 -11.32 20.25
C PRO A 130 5.08 -11.24 21.75
N ILE A 131 5.64 -10.23 22.43
CA ILE A 131 5.46 -10.03 23.88
C ILE A 131 4.10 -9.37 24.15
N THR A 132 3.77 -8.33 23.39
CA THR A 132 2.53 -7.59 23.59
C THR A 132 1.35 -8.17 22.82
N ARG A 133 1.60 -9.09 21.86
CA ARG A 133 0.59 -9.68 20.96
C ARG A 133 -0.13 -8.64 20.09
N VAL A 134 0.54 -7.54 19.76
CA VAL A 134 -0.04 -6.41 19.01
C VAL A 134 0.63 -6.30 17.64
N VAL A 135 -0.19 -6.11 16.61
CA VAL A 135 0.23 -5.65 15.28
C VAL A 135 0.01 -4.14 15.20
N LYS A 136 1.06 -3.41 14.83
CA LYS A 136 0.98 -1.98 14.50
C LYS A 136 1.34 -1.78 13.04
N ASP A 137 0.73 -0.81 12.38
CA ASP A 137 1.12 -0.47 11.01
C ASP A 137 2.58 0.04 10.94
N TYR A 138 3.07 0.28 9.74
CA TYR A 138 4.43 0.79 9.53
C TYR A 138 4.67 2.22 10.06
N ASN A 139 3.61 2.94 10.46
CA ASN A 139 3.63 4.25 11.09
C ASN A 139 3.41 4.18 12.61
N ASN A 140 3.47 2.97 13.21
CA ASN A 140 3.30 2.71 14.63
C ASN A 140 1.87 3.01 15.18
N ARG A 141 0.85 3.04 14.31
CA ARG A 141 -0.57 3.07 14.69
C ARG A 141 -1.05 1.65 15.02
N PHE A 142 -1.90 1.50 16.02
CA PHE A 142 -2.48 0.20 16.38
C PHE A 142 -3.36 -0.34 15.25
N LEU A 143 -3.19 -1.62 14.89
CA LEU A 143 -4.06 -2.32 13.94
C LEU A 143 -4.95 -3.35 14.64
N ARG A 144 -4.34 -4.34 15.30
CA ARG A 144 -5.07 -5.44 15.95
C ARG A 144 -4.24 -6.14 17.03
N ASN A 145 -4.91 -6.96 17.84
CA ASN A 145 -4.29 -7.99 18.66
C ASN A 145 -4.33 -9.32 17.92
N ALA A 146 -3.22 -10.06 17.93
CA ALA A 146 -3.16 -11.39 17.32
C ALA A 146 -3.73 -12.44 18.28
N ASP A 147 -4.57 -13.33 17.77
CA ASP A 147 -5.00 -14.53 18.47
C ASP A 147 -3.88 -15.59 18.50
N ASP A 148 -4.14 -16.76 19.08
CA ASP A 148 -3.14 -17.81 19.21
C ASP A 148 -2.75 -18.43 17.86
N ASP A 149 -3.70 -18.59 16.94
CA ASP A 149 -3.44 -19.14 15.61
C ASP A 149 -2.59 -18.17 14.76
N GLU A 150 -2.94 -16.87 14.75
CA GLU A 150 -2.17 -15.83 14.09
C GLU A 150 -0.77 -15.68 14.73
N HIS A 151 -0.67 -15.75 16.06
CA HIS A 151 0.61 -15.73 16.75
C HIS A 151 1.54 -16.85 16.29
N GLU A 152 1.06 -18.09 16.29
CA GLU A 152 1.85 -19.25 15.87
C GLU A 152 2.24 -19.16 14.40
N TRP A 153 1.31 -18.71 13.55
CA TRP A 153 1.59 -18.50 12.15
C TRP A 153 2.69 -17.44 11.95
N ILE A 154 2.54 -16.24 12.54
CA ILE A 154 3.52 -15.15 12.40
C ILE A 154 4.92 -15.60 12.84
N ILE A 155 5.05 -16.23 14.02
CA ILE A 155 6.36 -16.67 14.52
C ILE A 155 7.00 -17.67 13.56
N ARG A 156 6.20 -18.54 12.93
CA ARG A 156 6.70 -19.60 12.05
C ARG A 156 7.06 -19.10 10.66
N THR A 157 6.32 -18.14 10.11
CA THR A 157 6.37 -17.80 8.68
C THR A 157 6.86 -16.39 8.37
N CYS A 158 6.68 -15.44 9.27
CA CYS A 158 7.00 -14.04 8.99
C CYS A 158 8.48 -13.73 9.14
N ARG A 159 8.92 -12.72 8.39
CA ARG A 159 10.27 -12.17 8.49
C ARG A 159 10.46 -11.53 9.86
N LYS A 160 11.62 -11.76 10.48
CA LYS A 160 11.94 -11.26 11.82
C LYS A 160 13.04 -10.20 11.81
N GLY A 161 13.04 -9.30 12.79
CA GLY A 161 13.99 -8.20 12.91
C GLY A 161 15.37 -8.57 13.45
N TRP A 162 15.78 -9.83 13.27
CA TRP A 162 17.12 -10.31 13.58
C TRP A 162 17.55 -11.33 12.54
N ASP A 163 18.84 -11.35 12.26
CA ASP A 163 19.42 -12.37 11.39
C ASP A 163 19.64 -13.65 12.18
N GLU A 164 19.12 -14.76 11.66
CA GLU A 164 19.64 -16.08 12.00
C GLU A 164 20.58 -16.48 10.87
N ILE A 165 21.87 -16.59 11.19
CA ILE A 165 22.86 -17.10 10.24
C ILE A 165 22.60 -18.62 10.10
N VAL A 166 21.80 -19.00 9.11
CA VAL A 166 21.63 -20.38 8.67
C VAL A 166 22.68 -20.66 7.59
N GLY A 167 23.84 -21.17 8.00
CA GLY A 167 24.95 -21.50 7.10
C GLY A 167 26.25 -21.82 7.84
N HIS A 168 27.22 -22.43 7.15
CA HIS A 168 28.55 -22.70 7.70
C HIS A 168 29.30 -21.40 7.98
N ARG A 169 29.62 -21.13 9.24
CA ARG A 169 30.60 -20.11 9.61
C ARG A 169 32.00 -20.70 9.41
N PRO A 170 32.87 -20.14 8.56
CA PRO A 170 34.29 -20.47 8.63
C PRO A 170 34.77 -20.18 10.05
N LYS A 171 35.46 -21.13 10.68
CA LYS A 171 36.12 -20.86 11.96
C LYS A 171 37.18 -19.78 11.70
N LEU A 172 37.12 -18.71 12.51
CA LEU A 172 38.11 -17.63 12.56
C LEU A 172 39.52 -18.18 12.77
#